data_AF-A0A9W7XR71-F1
#
_entry.id   AF-A0A9W7XR71-F1
#
_cell.length_a   1.000
_cell.length_b   1.000
_cell.length_c   1.000
_cell.angle_alpha   90.00
_cell.angle_beta   90.00
_cell.angle_gamma   90.00
#
_symmetry.space_group_name_H-M   'P 1'
#
loop_
_entity.id
_entity.type
_entity.pdbx_description
1 polymer ?
#
loop_
_entity_poly.entity_id
_entity_poly.type
_entity_poly.pdbx_seq_one_letter_code
_entity_poly.pdbx_strand_id
1 'polypeptide(L)' 'MTTAELRSGDFELTIAVDESGGAAGSLYLDDGETLGSPHQWLRFAYKDRSLWISPHDTMFDS' A
#
# COMPACT_ATOMS: atom_id res chain seq x y z
N MET A 1 20.53 -6.81 11.28
CA MET A 1 19.17 -6.59 10.79
C MET A 1 18.38 -5.88 11.86
N THR A 2 18.17 -4.58 11.66
CA THR A 2 17.34 -3.70 12.49
C THR A 2 16.20 -3.11 11.64
N THR A 3 15.19 -2.53 12.27
CA THR A 3 14.14 -1.79 11.54
C THR A 3 14.71 -0.59 10.78
N ALA A 4 15.74 0.06 11.31
CA ALA A 4 16.44 1.16 10.62
C ALA A 4 17.11 0.68 9.32
N GLU A 5 17.77 -0.48 9.34
CA GLU A 5 18.37 -1.10 8.15
C GLU A 5 17.30 -1.58 7.15
N LEU A 6 16.14 -2.04 7.61
CA LEU A 6 15.06 -2.54 6.75
C LEU A 6 14.28 -1.41 6.06
N ARG A 7 14.14 -0.24 6.71
CA ARG A 7 13.38 0.91 6.17
C ARG A 7 14.02 1.54 4.92
N SER A 8 15.29 1.24 4.62
CA SER A 8 15.94 1.67 3.38
C SER A 8 15.84 0.65 2.24
N GLY A 9 15.24 -0.52 2.47
CA GLY A 9 15.02 -1.53 1.45
C GLY A 9 13.79 -1.26 0.59
N ASP A 10 13.68 -1.99 -0.51
CA ASP A 10 12.49 -1.97 -1.36
C ASP A 10 11.29 -2.57 -0.63
N PHE A 11 10.10 -2.04 -0.94
CA PHE A 11 8.84 -2.65 -0.52
C PHE A 11 8.46 -3.77 -1.49
N GLU A 12 7.83 -4.81 -0.94
CA GLU A 12 7.20 -5.88 -1.71
C GLU A 12 5.71 -5.94 -1.40
N LEU A 13 4.89 -6.24 -2.41
CA LEU A 13 3.44 -6.39 -2.27
C LEU A 13 3.02 -7.80 -2.69
N THR A 14 2.48 -8.58 -1.75
CA THR A 14 1.84 -9.87 -2.03
C THR A 14 0.35 -9.68 -2.27
N ILE A 15 -0.14 -10.13 -3.43
CA ILE A 15 -1.57 -10.07 -3.79
C ILE A 15 -2.22 -11.43 -3.54
N ALA A 16 -3.05 -11.50 -2.50
CA ALA A 16 -3.91 -12.65 -2.22
C ALA A 16 -5.30 -12.38 -2.80
N VAL A 17 -5.60 -12.99 -3.95
CA VAL A 17 -6.88 -12.81 -4.64
C VAL A 17 -8.00 -13.64 -4.00
N ASP A 18 -9.21 -13.10 -4.02
CA ASP A 18 -10.43 -13.80 -3.61
C ASP A 18 -11.00 -14.71 -4.71
N GLU A 19 -12.14 -15.34 -4.43
CA GLU A 19 -12.85 -16.23 -5.37
C GLU A 19 -13.26 -15.54 -6.68
N SER A 20 -13.39 -14.20 -6.67
CA SER A 20 -13.71 -13.39 -7.85
C SER A 20 -12.46 -12.90 -8.61
N GLY A 21 -11.26 -13.26 -8.14
CA GLY A 21 -9.99 -12.80 -8.69
C GLY A 21 -9.63 -11.36 -8.30
N GLY A 22 -10.31 -10.79 -7.30
CA GLY A 22 -10.08 -9.44 -6.81
C GLY A 22 -9.21 -9.41 -5.56
N ALA A 23 -8.54 -8.28 -5.30
CA ALA A 23 -7.94 -7.98 -4.00
C ALA A 23 -7.90 -6.46 -3.74
N ALA A 24 -7.89 -6.06 -2.47
CA ALA A 24 -7.68 -4.67 -2.08
C ALA A 24 -6.85 -4.60 -0.80
N GLY A 25 -6.12 -3.50 -0.63
CA GLY A 25 -5.25 -3.30 0.52
C GLY A 25 -4.87 -1.85 0.71
N SER A 26 -4.14 -1.56 1.79
CA SER A 26 -3.62 -0.21 2.04
C SER A 26 -2.32 -0.26 2.82
N LEU A 27 -1.44 0.71 2.57
CA LEU A 27 -0.19 0.90 3.28
C LEU A 27 -0.15 2.33 3.82
N TYR A 28 0.13 2.45 5.12
CA TYR A 28 0.41 3.72 5.78
C TYR A 28 1.92 3.86 5.95
N LEU A 29 2.48 5.00 5.56
CA LEU A 29 3.90 5.30 5.71
C LEU A 29 4.10 6.66 6.38
N ASP A 30 4.94 6.66 7.41
CA ASP A 30 5.42 7.83 8.13
C ASP A 30 6.92 7.70 8.44
N ASP A 31 7.47 8.64 9.19
CA ASP A 31 8.86 8.60 9.65
C ASP A 31 9.10 7.58 10.78
N GLY A 32 8.03 7.07 11.41
CA GLY A 32 8.04 6.00 12.41
C GLY A 32 8.38 6.45 13.84
N GLU A 33 8.58 7.74 14.08
CA GLU A 33 9.10 8.25 15.35
C GLU A 33 8.41 9.55 15.82
N THR A 34 8.13 10.49 14.90
CA THR A 34 7.68 11.83 15.27
C THR A 34 6.16 11.88 15.40
N LEU A 35 5.67 12.42 16.52
CA LEU A 35 4.24 12.67 16.67
C LEU A 35 3.78 13.78 15.72
N GLY A 36 2.74 13.50 14.93
CA GLY A 36 2.18 14.46 13.98
C GLY A 36 3.06 14.72 12.75
N SER A 37 3.97 13.81 12.41
CA SER A 37 4.74 13.91 11.17
C SER A 37 3.85 13.80 9.93
N PRO A 38 4.32 14.36 8.80
CA PRO A 38 3.75 14.05 7.50
C PRO A 38 3.70 12.53 7.28
N HIS A 39 2.60 12.06 6.74
CA HIS A 39 2.38 10.66 6.41
C HIS A 39 1.68 10.55 5.07
N GLN A 40 1.69 9.34 4.51
CA GLN A 40 0.98 9.01 3.28
C GLN A 40 0.21 7.71 3.44
N TRP A 41 -0.96 7.67 2.83
CA TRP A 41 -1.69 6.43 2.58
C TRP A 41 -1.53 6.05 1.11
N LEU A 42 -1.21 4.79 0.87
CA LEU A 42 -1.32 4.18 -0.44
C LEU A 42 -2.46 3.17 -0.40
N ARG A 43 -3.39 3.28 -1.33
CA ARG A 43 -4.42 2.28 -1.57
C ARG A 43 -3.95 1.35 -2.68
N PHE A 44 -4.33 0.09 -2.61
CA PHE A 44 -4.10 -0.91 -3.65
C PHE A 44 -5.42 -1.54 -4.04
N ALA A 45 -5.65 -1.69 -5.34
CA ALA A 45 -6.75 -2.47 -5.88
C ALA A 45 -6.22 -3.37 -6.98
N TYR A 46 -6.65 -4.63 -6.99
CA TYR A 46 -6.28 -5.60 -8.01
C TYR A 46 -7.53 -6.26 -8.56
N LYS A 47 -7.65 -6.26 -9.89
CA LYS A 47 -8.72 -6.94 -10.64
C LYS A 47 -8.30 -7.11 -12.09
N ASP A 48 -8.81 -8.13 -12.77
CA ASP A 48 -8.58 -8.36 -14.20
C ASP A 48 -7.09 -8.37 -14.59
N ARG A 49 -6.23 -8.86 -13.68
CA ARG A 49 -4.76 -8.91 -13.80
C ARG A 49 -4.08 -7.54 -13.85
N SER A 50 -4.75 -6.50 -13.38
CA SER A 50 -4.23 -5.14 -13.25
C SER A 50 -4.17 -4.73 -11.79
N LEU A 51 -3.08 -4.04 -11.42
CA LEU A 51 -2.88 -3.45 -10.10
C LEU A 51 -2.97 -1.92 -10.24
N TRP A 52 -3.85 -1.30 -9.46
CA TRP A 52 -3.93 0.16 -9.31
C TRP A 52 -3.39 0.56 -7.95
N ILE A 53 -2.62 1.65 -7.93
CA ILE A 53 -2.02 2.24 -6.75
C ILE A 53 -2.36 3.73 -6.75
N SER A 54 -2.91 4.24 -5.65
CA SER A 54 -3.32 5.64 -5.53
C SER A 54 -3.00 6.18 -4.14
N PRO A 55 -2.49 7.41 -4.03
CA PRO A 55 -2.33 8.11 -2.76
C PRO A 55 -3.67 8.68 -2.21
N HIS A 56 -4.78 8.51 -2.92
CA HIS A 56 -6.09 9.05 -2.58
C HIS A 56 -7.19 7.96 -2.55
N ASP A 57 -8.27 8.19 -1.80
CA ASP A 57 -9.37 7.22 -1.63
C ASP A 57 -10.20 6.96 -2.92
N THR A 58 -10.02 7.74 -3.98
CA THR A 58 -10.73 7.57 -5.25
C THR A 58 -9.95 6.63 -6.18
N MET A 59 -10.27 5.34 -6.15
CA MET A 59 -9.72 4.31 -7.04
C MET A 59 -10.74 3.81 -8.08
N PHE A 60 -12.02 4.09 -7.88
CA PHE A 60 -13.12 3.60 -8.71
C PHE A 60 -14.15 4.72 -8.93
N ASP A 61 -13.77 5.78 -9.64
CA ASP A 61 -14.77 6.61 -10.30
C ASP A 61 -15.16 5.90 -11.60
N SER A 62 -16.45 5.61 -11.70
CA SER A 62 -17.10 4.79 -12.74
C SER A 62 -17.24 5.52 -14.07
#